data_AF-A0A955UZE9-F1
#
_entry.id   AF-A0A955UZE9-F1
#
_cell.length_a   1.000
_cell.length_b   1.000
_cell.length_c   1.000
_cell.angle_alpha   90.00
_cell.angle_beta   90.00
_cell.angle_gamma   90.00
#
_symmetry.space_group_name_H-M   'P 1'
#
loop_
_entity.id
_entity.type
_entity.pdbx_description
1 polymer ?
#
loop_
_entity_poly.entity_id
_entity_poly.type
_entity_poly.pdbx_seq_one_letter_code
_entity_poly.pdbx_strand_id
1 'polypeptide(L)'
;APDAFALRRPALPPGAGARRALRALGRDWIATDRGLLHGSFEAGGAWRRADVPAGWLGTAAVASDGEALWVATASGVLRGRVSAPLAALADEGAGEAASARAVAARGDGAPPHEARAAQVDASIAAELRALHRMALAHQGLDLDRQRTWRARIARRAWWPEVDVRADYGGDRGRAVDFDQTFTSGATQHLVDRARDRGDDWDVGIALHWDLANAVLDGDAVDFAREERLWISLRDDVLDEIDQLYFERRRALLELAAVPDARSIDAERLRLRAAELAAGLDAWTGGGFSRALFEPVARTSDRAARSDAAAARDDDPARGARDPRAGAAEAP
;
A
#
# COMPACT_ATOMS: atom_id res chain seq x y z
N ALA A 1 -26.17 39.43 -1.92
CA ALA A 1 -26.69 38.14 -1.45
C ALA A 1 -25.65 37.57 -0.49
N PRO A 2 -26.02 37.10 0.71
CA PRO A 2 -25.06 36.45 1.60
C PRO A 2 -24.53 35.19 0.90
N ASP A 3 -23.21 35.06 0.79
CA ASP A 3 -22.56 33.90 0.18
C ASP A 3 -23.01 32.63 0.92
N ALA A 4 -23.74 31.76 0.22
CA ALA A 4 -24.20 30.51 0.77
C ALA A 4 -22.98 29.59 0.99
N PHE A 5 -22.65 29.30 2.25
CA PHE A 5 -21.62 28.33 2.59
C PHE A 5 -22.05 26.94 2.11
N ALA A 6 -21.33 26.38 1.13
CA ALA A 6 -21.54 25.02 0.67
C ALA A 6 -20.55 24.05 1.35
N LEU A 7 -21.07 23.15 2.18
CA LEU A 7 -20.25 22.08 2.78
C LEU A 7 -19.88 21.04 1.71
N ARG A 8 -18.59 20.92 1.37
CA ARG A 8 -18.09 19.87 0.47
C ARG A 8 -17.36 18.79 1.26
N ARG A 9 -17.74 17.53 1.07
CA ARG A 9 -17.05 16.36 1.62
C ARG A 9 -16.23 15.70 0.51
N PRO A 10 -14.89 15.84 0.49
CA PRO A 10 -14.08 15.17 -0.51
C PRO A 10 -14.18 13.65 -0.34
N ALA A 11 -14.27 12.92 -1.46
CA ALA A 11 -14.18 11.46 -1.45
C ALA A 11 -12.73 11.04 -1.21
N LEU A 12 -12.39 10.80 0.06
CA LEU A 12 -11.06 10.36 0.45
C LEU A 12 -10.90 8.85 0.23
N PRO A 13 -9.66 8.36 0.01
CA PRO A 13 -9.39 6.93 0.02
C PRO A 13 -9.89 6.25 1.31
N PRO A 14 -10.37 5.00 1.25
CA PRO A 14 -10.92 4.30 2.42
C PRO A 14 -9.98 4.34 3.63
N GLY A 15 -10.49 4.83 4.75
CA GLY A 15 -9.77 4.94 6.03
C GLY A 15 -8.71 6.05 6.10
N ALA A 16 -8.68 6.99 5.15
CA ALA A 16 -7.91 8.23 5.28
C ALA A 16 -8.76 9.30 5.97
N GLY A 17 -8.24 9.87 7.07
CA GLY A 17 -8.84 11.01 7.76
C GLY A 17 -8.20 12.32 7.30
N ALA A 18 -9.01 13.24 6.75
CA ALA A 18 -8.52 14.59 6.43
C ALA A 18 -8.15 15.35 7.71
N ARG A 19 -6.94 15.92 7.72
CA ARG A 19 -6.40 16.73 8.81
C ARG A 19 -6.44 18.22 8.46
N ARG A 20 -6.00 18.57 7.25
CA ARG A 20 -5.92 19.96 6.78
C ARG A 20 -6.06 20.02 5.27
N ALA A 21 -6.72 21.06 4.77
CA ALA A 21 -6.81 21.37 3.35
C ALA A 21 -6.08 22.69 3.05
N LEU A 22 -5.47 22.79 1.87
CA LEU A 22 -4.78 23.98 1.40
C LEU A 22 -4.90 24.09 -0.12
N ARG A 23 -5.26 25.27 -0.65
CA ARG A 23 -5.09 25.58 -2.07
C ARG A 23 -3.75 26.29 -2.25
N ALA A 24 -2.84 25.66 -2.99
CA ALA A 24 -1.50 26.19 -3.24
C ALA A 24 -0.95 25.63 -4.56
N LEU A 25 -0.10 26.41 -5.24
CA LEU A 25 0.60 25.95 -6.46
C LEU A 25 -0.37 25.47 -7.55
N GLY A 26 -1.50 26.18 -7.70
CA GLY A 26 -2.55 25.86 -8.68
C GLY A 26 -3.33 24.56 -8.40
N ARG A 27 -3.23 24.00 -7.19
CA ARG A 27 -3.85 22.72 -6.82
C ARG A 27 -4.47 22.77 -5.44
N ASP A 28 -5.43 21.88 -5.22
CA ASP A 28 -5.99 21.61 -3.92
C ASP A 28 -5.26 20.44 -3.28
N TRP A 29 -4.80 20.64 -2.04
CA TRP A 29 -4.04 19.68 -1.26
C TRP A 29 -4.83 19.28 -0.02
N ILE A 30 -4.80 17.99 0.32
CA ILE A 30 -5.33 17.48 1.59
C ILE A 30 -4.24 16.68 2.29
N ALA A 31 -3.88 17.17 3.48
CA ALA A 31 -3.12 16.41 4.45
C ALA A 31 -4.02 15.33 5.08
N THR A 32 -3.58 14.08 5.03
CA THR A 32 -4.25 12.95 5.68
C THR A 32 -3.31 12.23 6.62
N ASP A 33 -3.87 11.44 7.53
CA ASP A 33 -3.12 10.49 8.37
C ASP A 33 -2.37 9.41 7.56
N ARG A 34 -2.64 9.29 6.25
CA ARG A 34 -2.01 8.33 5.34
C ARG A 34 -1.19 8.96 4.23
N GLY A 35 -0.88 10.25 4.28
CA GLY A 35 -0.14 10.93 3.23
C GLY A 35 -0.73 12.25 2.79
N LEU A 36 -0.10 12.82 1.78
CA LEU A 36 -0.55 14.04 1.13
C LEU A 36 -1.26 13.69 -0.17
N LEU A 37 -2.48 14.21 -0.33
CA LEU A 37 -3.27 14.07 -1.54
C LEU A 37 -3.35 15.41 -2.27
N HIS A 38 -3.43 15.38 -3.59
CA HIS A 38 -3.73 16.54 -4.41
C HIS A 38 -4.87 16.25 -5.39
N GLY A 39 -5.61 17.30 -5.75
CA GLY A 39 -6.80 17.21 -6.60
C GLY A 39 -7.39 18.57 -6.91
N SER A 40 -8.69 18.58 -7.19
CA SER A 40 -9.50 19.79 -7.36
C SER A 40 -10.78 19.65 -6.56
N PHE A 41 -11.06 20.62 -5.69
CA PHE A 41 -12.33 20.73 -4.95
C PHE A 41 -13.51 21.03 -5.87
N GLU A 42 -13.26 21.67 -7.02
CA GLU A 42 -14.28 22.13 -7.95
C GLU A 42 -14.77 21.01 -8.85
N ALA A 43 -13.86 20.17 -9.35
CA ALA A 43 -14.16 19.14 -10.34
C ALA A 43 -14.78 17.86 -9.76
N GLY A 44 -14.94 17.76 -8.43
CA GLY A 44 -15.30 16.48 -7.78
C GLY A 44 -14.33 15.34 -8.11
N GLY A 45 -13.11 15.69 -8.55
CA GLY A 45 -12.17 14.76 -9.15
C GLY A 45 -11.56 13.79 -8.14
N ALA A 46 -11.09 12.65 -8.65
CA ALA A 46 -10.38 11.66 -7.84
C ALA A 46 -9.10 12.29 -7.23
N TRP A 47 -8.98 12.19 -5.91
CA TRP A 47 -7.78 12.60 -5.18
C TRP A 47 -6.64 11.66 -5.53
N ARG A 48 -5.51 12.23 -5.98
CA ARG A 48 -4.29 11.49 -6.27
C ARG A 48 -3.28 11.71 -5.16
N ARG A 49 -2.48 10.69 -4.89
CA ARG A 49 -1.40 10.79 -3.92
C ARG A 49 -0.27 11.63 -4.50
N ALA A 50 0.26 12.55 -3.70
CA ALA A 50 1.45 13.30 -4.06
C ALA A 50 2.68 12.39 -3.91
N ASP A 51 3.58 12.32 -4.88
CA ASP A 51 4.81 11.50 -4.77
C ASP A 51 5.81 12.10 -3.76
N VAL A 52 6.05 13.41 -3.85
CA VAL A 52 7.01 14.18 -3.04
C VAL A 52 6.32 15.50 -2.65
N PRO A 53 6.51 16.06 -1.45
CA PRO A 53 7.44 15.65 -0.40
C PRO A 53 6.93 14.58 0.56
N ALA A 54 5.62 14.34 0.67
CA ALA A 54 5.07 13.53 1.76
C ALA A 54 4.34 12.25 1.33
N GLY A 55 4.30 11.90 0.04
CA GLY A 55 4.03 10.52 -0.38
C GLY A 55 2.88 9.82 0.36
N TRP A 56 3.29 8.74 1.03
CA TRP A 56 2.50 7.91 1.93
C TRP A 56 2.71 8.24 3.42
N LEU A 57 3.52 9.26 3.72
CA LEU A 57 3.83 9.66 5.09
C LEU A 57 2.67 10.44 5.70
N GLY A 58 2.12 9.92 6.80
CA GLY A 58 1.08 10.60 7.57
C GLY A 58 1.43 12.07 7.78
N THR A 59 0.55 12.94 7.27
CA THR A 59 0.78 14.38 7.18
C THR A 59 -0.08 15.09 8.20
N ALA A 60 0.56 15.73 9.18
CA ALA A 60 -0.10 16.47 10.24
C ALA A 60 -0.51 17.88 9.77
N ALA A 61 0.36 18.54 9.00
CA ALA A 61 0.11 19.88 8.48
C ALA A 61 0.75 20.08 7.11
N VAL A 62 0.15 20.98 6.32
CA VAL A 62 0.67 21.44 5.03
C VAL A 62 0.58 22.97 4.98
N ALA A 63 1.61 23.60 4.43
CA ALA A 63 1.71 25.03 4.19
C ALA A 63 2.42 25.29 2.85
N SER A 64 2.28 26.50 2.30
CA SER A 64 3.01 26.92 1.10
C SER A 64 3.42 28.38 1.22
N ASP A 65 4.59 28.71 0.68
CA ASP A 65 5.11 30.07 0.54
C ASP A 65 4.92 30.62 -0.90
N GLY A 66 4.22 29.89 -1.77
CA GLY A 66 4.03 30.24 -3.18
C GLY A 66 5.04 29.60 -4.14
N GLU A 67 6.22 29.18 -3.66
CA GLU A 67 7.23 28.47 -4.47
C GLU A 67 7.40 27.00 -4.07
N ALA A 68 7.19 26.70 -2.80
CA ALA A 68 7.38 25.40 -2.20
C ALA A 68 6.17 24.99 -1.36
N LEU A 69 6.04 23.69 -1.20
CA LEU A 69 5.14 23.05 -0.27
C LEU A 69 5.93 22.56 0.94
N TRP A 70 5.49 22.95 2.13
CA TRP A 70 6.04 22.52 3.40
C TRP A 70 5.07 21.54 4.03
N VAL A 71 5.57 20.38 4.42
CA VAL A 71 4.75 19.28 4.93
C VAL A 71 5.32 18.76 6.23
N ALA A 72 4.55 18.86 7.31
CA ALA A 72 4.92 18.29 8.60
C ALA A 72 4.40 16.84 8.70
N THR A 73 5.31 15.91 8.93
CA THR A 73 5.06 14.49 9.19
C THR A 73 5.55 14.12 10.59
N ALA A 74 5.29 12.88 11.03
CA ALA A 74 5.84 12.37 12.29
C ALA A 74 7.38 12.28 12.29
N SER A 75 8.00 12.22 11.11
CA SER A 75 9.46 12.12 10.94
C SER A 75 10.16 13.47 10.76
N GLY A 76 9.40 14.57 10.69
CA GLY A 76 9.97 15.92 10.55
C GLY A 76 9.20 16.81 9.56
N VAL A 77 9.83 17.91 9.15
CA VAL A 77 9.26 18.85 8.17
C VAL A 77 9.96 18.66 6.84
N LEU A 78 9.19 18.33 5.81
CA LEU A 78 9.65 18.09 4.45
C LEU A 78 9.33 19.31 3.59
N ARG A 79 10.28 19.75 2.77
CA ARG A 79 10.10 20.82 1.79
C ARG A 79 10.19 20.23 0.39
N GLY A 80 9.14 20.37 -0.41
CA GLY A 80 9.14 19.98 -1.81
C GLY A 80 8.82 21.19 -2.68
N ARG A 81 9.59 21.42 -3.74
CA ARG A 81 9.10 22.23 -4.85
C ARG A 81 8.17 21.36 -5.67
N VAL A 82 6.93 21.82 -5.86
CA VAL A 82 6.03 21.15 -6.79
C VAL A 82 6.49 21.55 -8.18
N SER A 83 7.32 20.71 -8.80
CA SER A 83 7.59 20.84 -10.22
C SER A 83 6.24 20.83 -10.94
N ALA A 84 5.98 21.88 -11.71
CA ALA A 84 4.79 21.97 -12.56
C ALA A 84 4.59 20.63 -13.30
N PRO A 85 3.36 20.12 -13.42
CA PRO A 85 3.16 18.78 -13.91
C PRO A 85 3.62 18.66 -15.36
N LEU A 86 4.61 17.81 -15.59
CA LEU A 86 4.48 16.40 -16.03
C LEU A 86 3.08 15.90 -16.48
N ALA A 87 2.18 16.75 -16.96
CA ALA A 87 0.89 16.34 -17.54
C ALA A 87 1.05 15.73 -18.95
N ALA A 88 2.28 15.62 -19.45
CA ALA A 88 2.65 14.90 -20.66
C ALA A 88 3.14 13.45 -20.40
N LEU A 89 3.16 12.97 -19.15
CA LEU A 89 3.68 11.64 -18.79
C LEU A 89 2.59 10.64 -18.37
N ALA A 90 1.39 10.80 -18.93
CA ALA A 90 0.35 9.76 -18.89
C ALA A 90 0.56 8.63 -19.94
N ASP A 91 1.71 8.57 -20.61
CA ASP A 91 2.07 7.52 -21.58
C ASP A 91 3.41 6.82 -21.21
N GLU A 92 3.74 6.76 -19.93
CA GLU A 92 5.02 6.22 -19.41
C GLU A 92 5.10 4.68 -19.38
N GLY A 93 5.15 4.10 -20.57
CA GLY A 93 6.08 3.01 -20.88
C GLY A 93 7.40 3.50 -21.50
N ALA A 94 7.52 4.81 -21.81
CA ALA A 94 8.61 5.38 -22.61
C ALA A 94 9.49 6.42 -21.88
N GLY A 95 9.21 6.75 -20.61
CA GLY A 95 9.76 7.93 -19.92
C GLY A 95 11.23 7.86 -19.51
N GLU A 96 11.77 6.67 -19.22
CA GLU A 96 13.15 6.57 -18.72
C GLU A 96 14.19 6.63 -19.85
N ALA A 97 13.85 6.14 -21.05
CA ALA A 97 14.61 6.39 -22.26
C ALA A 97 14.50 7.86 -22.73
N ALA A 98 13.41 8.55 -22.39
CA ALA A 98 13.18 9.95 -22.74
C ALA A 98 13.93 10.92 -21.81
N SER A 99 14.12 10.60 -20.53
CA SER A 99 14.96 11.42 -19.63
C SER A 99 16.44 11.34 -19.99
N ALA A 100 16.92 10.16 -20.47
CA ALA A 100 18.25 10.06 -21.08
C ALA A 100 18.34 10.89 -22.39
N ARG A 101 17.27 10.92 -23.21
CA ARG A 101 17.22 11.78 -24.42
C ARG A 101 17.11 13.28 -24.12
N ALA A 102 16.45 13.68 -23.04
CA ALA A 102 16.31 15.09 -22.67
C ALA A 102 17.61 15.67 -22.08
N VAL A 103 18.42 14.85 -21.43
CA VAL A 103 19.80 15.20 -21.05
C VAL A 103 20.71 15.22 -22.29
N ALA A 104 20.56 14.30 -23.25
CA ALA A 104 21.29 14.33 -24.51
C ALA A 104 20.89 15.50 -25.45
N ALA A 105 19.68 16.06 -25.29
CA ALA A 105 19.19 17.17 -26.10
C ALA A 105 19.55 18.56 -25.55
N ARG A 106 20.02 18.67 -24.30
CA ARG A 106 20.74 19.86 -23.83
C ARG A 106 22.18 19.73 -24.29
N GLY A 107 22.45 20.33 -25.45
CA GLY A 107 23.77 20.33 -26.07
C GLY A 107 24.81 20.95 -25.15
N ASP A 108 25.54 20.08 -24.47
CA ASP A 108 26.92 20.27 -24.05
C ASP A 108 27.68 18.99 -24.39
N GLY A 109 28.18 18.92 -25.62
CA GLY A 109 29.43 18.25 -26.01
C GLY A 109 29.69 16.78 -25.71
N ALA A 110 28.77 16.00 -25.11
CA ALA A 110 29.05 14.60 -24.81
C ALA A 110 29.13 13.78 -26.12
N PRO A 111 30.26 13.11 -26.42
CA PRO A 111 30.41 12.36 -27.65
C PRO A 111 29.37 11.22 -27.73
N PRO A 112 28.95 10.81 -28.94
CA PRO A 112 27.81 9.89 -29.15
C PRO A 112 27.94 8.51 -28.47
N HIS A 113 29.14 8.11 -28.07
CA HIS A 113 29.37 6.88 -27.32
C HIS A 113 28.98 7.00 -25.84
N GLU A 114 29.14 8.17 -25.21
CA GLU A 114 28.77 8.40 -23.80
C GLU A 114 27.25 8.42 -23.62
N ALA A 115 26.52 9.08 -24.54
CA ALA A 115 25.05 9.09 -24.52
C ALA A 115 24.45 7.68 -24.66
N ARG A 116 25.09 6.82 -25.47
CA ARG A 116 24.66 5.42 -25.66
C ARG A 116 24.96 4.57 -24.42
N ALA A 117 26.11 4.77 -23.77
CA ALA A 117 26.45 4.10 -22.52
C ALA A 117 25.44 4.45 -21.42
N ALA A 118 25.14 5.74 -21.22
CA ALA A 118 24.18 6.19 -20.22
C ALA A 118 22.76 5.62 -20.45
N GLN A 119 22.33 5.46 -21.70
CA GLN A 119 21.05 4.83 -22.02
C GLN A 119 21.01 3.34 -21.68
N VAL A 120 22.12 2.62 -21.91
CA VAL A 120 22.24 1.21 -21.54
C VAL A 120 22.21 1.04 -20.02
N ASP A 121 22.93 1.88 -19.29
CA ASP A 121 22.97 1.84 -17.83
C ASP A 121 21.59 2.12 -17.21
N ALA A 122 20.85 3.08 -17.77
CA ALA A 122 19.47 3.36 -17.35
C ALA A 122 18.53 2.17 -17.59
N SER A 123 18.64 1.50 -18.75
CA SER A 123 17.85 0.28 -19.05
C SER A 123 18.17 -0.83 -18.05
N ILE A 124 19.46 -1.04 -17.76
CA ILE A 124 19.91 -2.05 -16.79
C ILE A 124 19.34 -1.74 -15.41
N ALA A 125 19.44 -0.50 -14.95
CA ALA A 125 18.91 -0.10 -13.64
C ALA A 125 17.38 -0.25 -13.55
N ALA A 126 16.65 -0.03 -14.65
CA ALA A 126 15.21 -0.24 -14.70
C ALA A 126 14.83 -1.73 -14.62
N GLU A 127 15.51 -2.57 -15.39
CA GLU A 127 15.34 -4.04 -15.39
C GLU A 127 15.64 -4.63 -14.01
N LEU A 128 16.75 -4.19 -13.39
CA LEU A 128 17.18 -4.67 -12.07
C LEU A 128 16.18 -4.27 -10.97
N ARG A 129 15.70 -3.02 -10.97
CA ARG A 129 14.64 -2.59 -10.04
C ARG A 129 13.34 -3.36 -10.22
N ALA A 130 13.00 -3.76 -11.45
CA ALA A 130 11.84 -4.61 -11.69
C ALA A 130 12.05 -6.00 -11.07
N LEU A 131 13.21 -6.62 -11.30
CA LEU A 131 13.59 -7.90 -10.70
C LEU A 131 13.57 -7.87 -9.16
N HIS A 132 14.20 -6.85 -8.55
CA HIS A 132 14.19 -6.66 -7.10
C HIS A 132 12.77 -6.60 -6.54
N ARG A 133 11.90 -5.79 -7.14
CA ARG A 133 10.49 -5.70 -6.69
C ARG A 133 9.78 -7.04 -6.79
N MET A 134 10.01 -7.78 -7.87
CA MET A 134 9.36 -9.07 -8.09
C MET A 134 9.81 -10.12 -7.07
N ALA A 135 11.11 -10.17 -6.78
CA ALA A 135 11.65 -11.10 -5.79
C ALA A 135 11.25 -10.73 -4.37
N LEU A 136 11.37 -9.46 -3.97
CA LEU A 136 10.95 -9.02 -2.64
C LEU A 136 9.46 -9.27 -2.39
N ALA A 137 8.62 -9.06 -3.41
CA ALA A 137 7.20 -9.38 -3.33
C ALA A 137 6.96 -10.90 -3.21
N HIS A 138 7.69 -11.72 -3.99
CA HIS A 138 7.56 -13.17 -3.95
C HIS A 138 7.97 -13.77 -2.60
N GLN A 139 9.08 -13.30 -2.03
CA GLN A 139 9.58 -13.72 -0.73
C GLN A 139 8.83 -13.07 0.45
N GLY A 140 7.93 -12.12 0.17
CA GLY A 140 7.17 -11.40 1.19
C GLY A 140 8.02 -10.44 2.03
N LEU A 141 9.17 -10.00 1.51
CA LEU A 141 10.15 -9.10 2.12
C LEU A 141 9.86 -7.61 1.82
N ASP A 142 8.62 -7.27 1.47
CA ASP A 142 8.21 -5.90 1.21
C ASP A 142 8.15 -5.04 2.49
N LEU A 143 8.79 -3.87 2.43
CA LEU A 143 8.79 -2.88 3.53
C LEU A 143 7.37 -2.44 3.92
N ASP A 144 6.44 -2.38 2.96
CA ASP A 144 5.06 -1.98 3.23
C ASP A 144 4.30 -3.00 4.07
N ARG A 145 4.63 -4.30 3.93
CA ARG A 145 4.07 -5.35 4.77
C ARG A 145 4.56 -5.22 6.21
N GLN A 146 5.85 -4.98 6.39
CA GLN A 146 6.46 -4.75 7.70
C GLN A 146 5.85 -3.51 8.39
N ARG A 147 5.66 -2.41 7.64
CA ARG A 147 4.99 -1.20 8.14
C ARG A 147 3.54 -1.45 8.55
N THR A 148 2.81 -2.21 7.73
CA THR A 148 1.42 -2.56 8.03
C THR A 148 1.32 -3.43 9.29
N TRP A 149 2.25 -4.38 9.45
CA TRP A 149 2.32 -5.23 10.63
C TRP A 149 2.65 -4.42 11.90
N ARG A 150 3.66 -3.56 11.84
CA ARG A 150 3.97 -2.58 12.90
C ARG A 150 2.76 -1.74 13.28
N ALA A 151 2.07 -1.18 12.28
CA ALA A 151 0.87 -0.37 12.52
C ALA A 151 -0.26 -1.17 13.17
N ARG A 152 -0.41 -2.46 12.86
CA ARG A 152 -1.40 -3.34 13.49
C ARG A 152 -1.04 -3.67 14.94
N ILE A 153 0.23 -3.89 15.24
CA ILE A 153 0.69 -4.12 16.63
C ILE A 153 0.52 -2.86 17.46
N ALA A 154 0.96 -1.70 16.95
CA ALA A 154 0.78 -0.43 17.63
C ALA A 154 -0.70 -0.15 17.94
N ARG A 155 -1.62 -0.57 17.06
CA ARG A 155 -3.07 -0.48 17.29
C ARG A 155 -3.58 -1.50 18.29
N ARG A 156 -2.95 -2.69 18.42
CA ARG A 156 -3.36 -3.73 19.39
C ARG A 156 -3.32 -3.21 20.82
N ALA A 157 -2.31 -2.40 21.17
CA ALA A 157 -2.18 -1.80 22.49
C ALA A 157 -3.36 -0.87 22.87
N TRP A 158 -4.21 -0.49 21.90
CA TRP A 158 -5.36 0.40 22.14
C TRP A 158 -6.67 -0.38 22.32
N TRP A 159 -6.66 -1.70 22.08
CA TRP A 159 -7.82 -2.54 22.27
C TRP A 159 -7.78 -3.20 23.65
N PRO A 160 -8.82 -3.07 24.48
CA PRO A 160 -8.89 -3.82 25.72
C PRO A 160 -9.03 -5.31 25.44
N GLU A 161 -8.48 -6.12 26.33
CA GLU A 161 -8.94 -7.48 26.52
C GLU A 161 -10.24 -7.46 27.33
N VAL A 162 -11.26 -8.16 26.84
CA VAL A 162 -12.61 -8.16 27.42
C VAL A 162 -12.86 -9.51 28.05
N ASP A 163 -12.93 -9.52 29.38
CA ASP A 163 -13.26 -10.68 30.20
C ASP A 163 -14.73 -10.61 30.60
N VAL A 164 -15.54 -11.58 30.16
CA VAL A 164 -16.93 -11.71 30.61
C VAL A 164 -17.01 -12.88 31.56
N ARG A 165 -17.43 -12.62 32.81
CA ARG A 165 -17.70 -13.64 33.82
C ARG A 165 -19.19 -13.65 34.11
N ALA A 166 -19.78 -14.83 34.13
CA ALA A 166 -21.17 -15.02 34.50
C ALA A 166 -21.22 -16.17 35.50
N ASP A 167 -21.69 -15.86 36.70
CA ASP A 167 -21.78 -16.78 37.82
C ASP A 167 -23.26 -16.99 38.16
N TYR A 168 -23.63 -18.26 38.36
CA TYR A 168 -24.98 -18.64 38.76
C TYR A 168 -24.89 -19.50 40.00
N GLY A 169 -25.40 -18.98 41.12
CA GLY A 169 -25.35 -19.62 42.42
C GLY A 169 -26.73 -19.68 43.04
N GLY A 170 -27.20 -20.88 43.37
CA GLY A 170 -28.41 -21.05 44.17
C GLY A 170 -28.04 -21.43 45.59
N ASP A 171 -28.31 -20.56 46.57
CA ASP A 171 -28.12 -20.89 47.98
C ASP A 171 -29.42 -21.47 48.56
N ARG A 172 -29.26 -22.52 49.37
CA ARG A 172 -30.38 -23.21 50.02
C ARG A 172 -30.12 -23.29 51.51
N GLY A 173 -30.48 -22.21 52.20
CA GLY A 173 -30.50 -22.17 53.65
C GLY A 173 -31.70 -22.94 54.22
N ARG A 174 -31.45 -23.88 55.13
CA ARG A 174 -32.48 -24.45 55.99
C ARG A 174 -32.12 -24.17 57.44
N ALA A 175 -32.83 -23.22 58.05
CA ALA A 175 -32.74 -22.95 59.47
C ALA A 175 -33.85 -23.72 60.21
N VAL A 176 -33.49 -24.31 61.34
CA VAL A 176 -34.43 -24.96 62.26
C VAL A 176 -34.16 -24.36 63.64
N ASP A 177 -35.10 -23.56 64.12
CA ASP A 177 -35.05 -22.99 65.46
C ASP A 177 -35.98 -23.75 66.39
N PHE A 178 -35.54 -23.90 67.63
CA PHE A 178 -36.23 -24.63 68.68
C PHE A 178 -36.57 -23.66 69.80
N ASP A 179 -37.81 -23.22 69.84
CA ASP A 179 -38.30 -22.38 70.91
C ASP A 179 -39.01 -23.22 71.97
N GLN A 180 -38.85 -22.83 73.23
CA GLN A 180 -39.55 -23.46 74.34
C GLN A 180 -40.50 -22.44 74.94
N THR A 181 -41.79 -22.77 74.92
CA THR A 181 -42.80 -21.97 75.62
C THR A 181 -43.37 -22.78 76.77
N PHE A 182 -43.56 -22.11 77.91
CA PHE A 182 -44.06 -22.75 79.12
C PHE A 182 -45.48 -22.26 79.36
N THR A 183 -46.47 -23.12 79.09
CA THR A 183 -47.88 -22.80 79.29
C THR A 183 -48.49 -23.81 80.25
N SER A 184 -49.11 -23.31 81.33
CA SER A 184 -49.85 -24.12 82.32
C SER A 184 -49.06 -25.28 82.96
N GLY A 185 -47.81 -25.06 83.35
CA GLY A 185 -47.04 -26.06 84.11
C GLY A 185 -46.32 -27.12 83.27
N ALA A 186 -46.41 -27.07 81.94
CA ALA A 186 -45.73 -27.99 81.04
C ALA A 186 -44.91 -27.23 79.98
N THR A 187 -43.66 -27.68 79.77
CA THR A 187 -42.82 -27.19 78.67
C THR A 187 -43.32 -27.75 77.35
N GLN A 188 -43.60 -26.87 76.39
CA GLN A 188 -43.85 -27.27 75.00
C GLN A 188 -42.70 -26.79 74.13
N HIS A 189 -42.21 -27.69 73.27
CA HIS A 189 -41.17 -27.38 72.28
C HIS A 189 -41.84 -27.03 70.95
N LEU A 190 -41.65 -25.79 70.51
CA LEU A 190 -42.03 -25.32 69.19
C LEU A 190 -40.82 -25.48 68.26
N VAL A 191 -41.06 -26.01 67.05
CA VAL A 191 -40.01 -26.19 66.04
C VAL A 191 -40.38 -25.35 64.84
N ASP A 192 -39.73 -24.20 64.70
CA ASP A 192 -39.89 -23.34 63.55
C ASP A 192 -38.85 -23.70 62.48
N ARG A 193 -39.35 -23.93 61.26
CA ARG A 193 -38.52 -24.30 60.12
C ARG A 193 -38.65 -23.22 59.05
N ALA A 194 -37.61 -22.40 58.92
CA ALA A 194 -37.50 -21.47 57.80
C ALA A 194 -36.74 -22.14 56.65
N ARG A 195 -37.30 -22.06 55.44
CA ARG A 195 -36.61 -22.43 54.20
C ARG A 195 -36.46 -21.16 53.40
N ASP A 196 -35.22 -20.77 53.18
CA ASP A 196 -34.89 -19.70 52.26
C ASP A 196 -34.27 -20.28 51.00
N ARG A 197 -34.65 -19.72 49.85
CA ARG A 197 -34.12 -20.10 48.54
C ARG A 197 -33.87 -18.81 47.79
N GLY A 198 -32.61 -18.43 47.74
CA GLY A 198 -32.12 -17.36 46.87
C GLY A 198 -31.47 -17.99 45.64
N ASP A 199 -31.97 -17.63 44.47
CA ASP A 199 -31.22 -17.81 43.23
C ASP A 199 -30.56 -16.46 42.93
N ASP A 200 -29.23 -16.44 42.82
CA ASP A 200 -28.47 -15.26 42.45
C ASP A 200 -27.75 -15.50 41.13
N TRP A 201 -27.75 -14.46 40.29
CA TRP A 201 -27.08 -14.45 39.00
C TRP A 201 -26.24 -13.18 38.93
N ASP A 202 -24.94 -13.35 38.75
CA ASP A 202 -24.00 -12.26 38.59
C ASP A 202 -23.38 -12.30 37.20
N VAL A 203 -23.28 -11.15 36.56
CA VAL A 203 -22.62 -10.99 35.26
C VAL A 203 -21.69 -9.79 35.34
N GLY A 204 -20.40 -10.07 35.34
CA GLY A 204 -19.34 -9.10 35.33
C GLY A 204 -18.68 -8.98 33.96
N ILE A 205 -18.40 -7.75 33.53
CA ILE A 205 -17.53 -7.46 32.38
C ILE A 205 -16.31 -6.72 32.91
N ALA A 206 -15.12 -7.31 32.74
CA ALA A 206 -13.84 -6.70 33.05
C ALA A 206 -13.13 -6.31 31.75
N LEU A 207 -12.54 -5.12 31.73
CA LEU A 207 -11.81 -4.58 30.60
C LEU A 207 -10.37 -4.33 31.04
N HIS A 208 -9.42 -4.96 30.35
CA HIS A 208 -7.99 -4.88 30.67
C HIS A 208 -7.25 -4.13 29.56
N TRP A 209 -6.56 -3.04 29.91
CA TRP A 209 -5.68 -2.33 28.98
C TRP A 209 -4.23 -2.44 29.46
N ASP A 210 -3.36 -2.92 28.59
CA ASP A 210 -1.92 -2.86 28.79
C ASP A 210 -1.34 -1.62 28.10
N LEU A 211 -1.37 -0.50 28.82
CA LEU A 211 -0.83 0.77 28.35
C LEU A 211 0.70 0.85 28.50
N ALA A 212 1.32 -0.07 29.24
CA ALA A 212 2.77 -0.09 29.41
C ALA A 212 3.45 -0.41 28.07
N ASN A 213 2.95 -1.41 27.36
CA ASN A 213 3.39 -1.77 26.00
C ASN A 213 3.05 -0.70 24.94
N ALA A 214 2.17 0.27 25.23
CA ALA A 214 1.91 1.38 24.33
C ALA A 214 3.04 2.43 24.33
N VAL A 215 3.84 2.50 25.41
CA VAL A 215 4.89 3.52 25.61
C VAL A 215 6.30 2.90 25.64
N LEU A 216 6.46 1.75 26.31
CA LEU A 216 7.69 0.97 26.32
C LEU A 216 7.34 -0.46 25.89
N ASP A 217 7.63 -0.76 24.63
CA ASP A 217 7.43 -2.10 24.07
C ASP A 217 8.50 -3.02 24.68
N GLY A 218 8.12 -3.91 25.60
CA GLY A 218 9.05 -4.90 26.19
C GLY A 218 9.69 -5.78 25.11
N ASP A 219 8.96 -5.99 24.02
CA ASP A 219 9.38 -6.73 22.84
C ASP A 219 10.23 -5.88 21.86
N ALA A 220 10.51 -4.61 22.16
CA ALA A 220 11.29 -3.73 21.27
C ALA A 220 12.66 -4.33 20.91
N VAL A 221 13.29 -5.03 21.85
CA VAL A 221 14.61 -5.65 21.65
C VAL A 221 14.51 -6.84 20.72
N ASP A 222 13.53 -7.73 20.93
CA ASP A 222 13.31 -8.91 20.09
C ASP A 222 12.85 -8.50 18.69
N PHE A 223 12.01 -7.48 18.61
CA PHE A 223 11.58 -6.92 17.34
C PHE A 223 12.71 -6.21 16.59
N ALA A 224 13.59 -5.48 17.28
CA ALA A 224 14.77 -4.90 16.65
C ALA A 224 15.75 -5.98 16.14
N ARG A 225 15.85 -7.11 16.85
CA ARG A 225 16.63 -8.27 16.40
C ARG A 225 16.02 -8.88 15.14
N GLU A 226 14.71 -9.11 15.14
CA GLU A 226 13.99 -9.63 13.99
C GLU A 226 14.09 -8.67 12.79
N GLU A 227 13.94 -7.37 13.00
CA GLU A 227 14.10 -6.38 11.93
C GLU A 227 15.48 -6.41 11.29
N ARG A 228 16.55 -6.57 12.08
CA ARG A 228 17.90 -6.73 11.53
C ARG A 228 18.03 -8.00 10.70
N LEU A 229 17.43 -9.09 11.15
CA LEU A 229 17.41 -10.36 10.39
C LEU A 229 16.68 -10.19 9.05
N TRP A 230 15.53 -9.49 9.05
CA TRP A 230 14.78 -9.18 7.83
C TRP A 230 15.55 -8.28 6.87
N ILE A 231 16.24 -7.26 7.37
CA ILE A 231 17.08 -6.38 6.56
C ILE A 231 18.24 -7.17 5.96
N SER A 232 18.92 -8.00 6.77
CA SER A 232 20.00 -8.86 6.28
C SER A 232 19.51 -9.79 5.18
N LEU A 233 18.40 -10.49 5.39
CA LEU A 233 17.82 -11.40 4.39
C LEU A 233 17.43 -10.65 3.12
N ARG A 234 16.92 -9.42 3.24
CA ARG A 234 16.61 -8.58 2.09
C ARG A 234 17.85 -8.23 1.30
N ASP A 235 18.92 -7.79 1.98
CA ASP A 235 20.18 -7.43 1.33
C ASP A 235 20.80 -8.66 0.65
N ASP A 236 20.81 -9.82 1.32
CA ASP A 236 21.29 -11.10 0.76
C ASP A 236 20.52 -11.50 -0.51
N VAL A 237 19.18 -11.35 -0.51
CA VAL A 237 18.35 -11.62 -1.70
C VAL A 237 18.67 -10.66 -2.84
N LEU A 238 18.87 -9.37 -2.55
CA LEU A 238 19.17 -8.38 -3.58
C LEU A 238 20.54 -8.63 -4.20
N ASP A 239 21.55 -8.95 -3.40
CA ASP A 239 22.90 -9.27 -3.85
C ASP A 239 22.93 -10.53 -4.73
N GLU A 240 22.20 -11.58 -4.35
CA GLU A 240 22.09 -12.81 -5.15
C GLU A 240 21.42 -12.54 -6.51
N ILE A 241 20.36 -11.73 -6.54
CA ILE A 241 19.70 -11.34 -7.79
C ILE A 241 20.64 -10.54 -8.69
N ASP A 242 21.38 -9.59 -8.12
CA ASP A 242 22.36 -8.79 -8.85
C ASP A 242 23.42 -9.69 -9.47
N GLN A 243 23.98 -10.62 -8.69
CA GLN A 243 24.96 -11.58 -9.17
C GLN A 243 24.40 -12.42 -10.32
N LEU A 244 23.26 -13.09 -10.12
CA LEU A 244 22.64 -13.94 -11.15
C LEU A 244 22.31 -13.16 -12.43
N TYR A 245 21.81 -11.94 -12.29
CA TYR A 245 21.47 -11.08 -13.42
C TYR A 245 22.71 -10.69 -14.24
N PHE A 246 23.77 -10.20 -13.58
CA PHE A 246 24.99 -9.79 -14.28
C PHE A 246 25.77 -10.97 -14.84
N GLU A 247 25.80 -12.12 -14.15
CA GLU A 247 26.35 -13.36 -14.71
C GLU A 247 25.61 -13.78 -15.97
N ARG A 248 24.27 -13.73 -15.97
CA ARG A 248 23.46 -14.09 -17.14
C ARG A 248 23.76 -13.16 -18.30
N ARG A 249 23.85 -11.86 -18.03
CA ARG A 249 24.14 -10.85 -19.05
C ARG A 249 25.53 -11.06 -19.64
N ARG A 250 26.53 -11.39 -18.82
CA ARG A 250 27.87 -11.75 -19.29
C ARG A 250 27.84 -13.00 -20.19
N ALA A 251 27.16 -14.07 -19.78
CA ALA A 251 27.03 -15.28 -20.60
C ALA A 251 26.38 -15.01 -21.97
N LEU A 252 25.36 -14.13 -22.01
CA LEU A 252 24.72 -13.72 -23.27
C LEU A 252 25.63 -12.86 -24.16
N LEU A 253 26.45 -11.98 -23.57
CA LEU A 253 27.43 -11.18 -24.31
C LEU A 253 28.55 -12.07 -24.88
N GLU A 254 29.05 -13.00 -24.09
CA GLU A 254 30.03 -14.00 -24.54
C GLU A 254 29.45 -14.84 -25.68
N LEU A 255 28.19 -15.29 -25.56
CA LEU A 255 27.50 -16.03 -26.61
C LEU A 255 27.38 -15.22 -27.91
N ALA A 256 27.11 -13.93 -27.82
CA ALA A 256 27.02 -13.04 -28.98
C ALA A 256 28.38 -12.80 -29.66
N ALA A 257 29.49 -12.99 -28.94
CA ALA A 257 30.84 -12.88 -29.47
C ALA A 257 31.34 -14.18 -30.15
N VAL A 258 30.64 -15.31 -29.97
CA VAL A 258 31.01 -16.59 -30.60
C VAL A 258 30.69 -16.55 -32.11
N PRO A 259 31.68 -16.75 -33.01
CA PRO A 259 31.45 -16.66 -34.46
C PRO A 259 30.51 -17.74 -35.01
N ASP A 260 30.62 -18.97 -34.50
CA ASP A 260 29.76 -20.10 -34.89
C ASP A 260 28.73 -20.38 -33.81
N ALA A 261 27.49 -20.01 -34.10
CA ALA A 261 26.35 -20.25 -33.23
C ALA A 261 26.09 -21.76 -32.98
N ARG A 262 26.59 -22.67 -33.80
CA ARG A 262 26.42 -24.12 -33.62
C ARG A 262 27.59 -24.80 -32.93
N SER A 263 28.61 -24.04 -32.54
CA SER A 263 29.74 -24.57 -31.79
C SER A 263 29.30 -25.09 -30.41
N ILE A 264 30.07 -26.05 -29.88
CA ILE A 264 29.85 -26.60 -28.53
C ILE A 264 29.92 -25.48 -27.48
N ASP A 265 30.80 -24.50 -27.67
CA ASP A 265 30.94 -23.38 -26.73
C ASP A 265 29.72 -22.45 -26.75
N ALA A 266 29.14 -22.18 -27.92
CA ALA A 266 27.86 -21.47 -28.01
C ALA A 266 26.75 -22.22 -27.27
N GLU A 267 26.69 -23.55 -27.39
CA GLU A 267 25.67 -24.35 -26.70
C GLU A 267 25.86 -24.35 -25.17
N ARG A 268 27.10 -24.42 -24.68
CA ARG A 268 27.41 -24.31 -23.25
C ARG A 268 26.99 -22.95 -22.68
N LEU A 269 27.26 -21.86 -23.40
CA LEU A 269 26.87 -20.52 -22.97
C LEU A 269 25.35 -20.33 -22.95
N ARG A 270 24.61 -20.92 -23.91
CA ARG A 270 23.15 -20.96 -23.88
C ARG A 270 22.62 -21.70 -22.65
N LEU A 271 23.17 -22.88 -22.37
CA LEU A 271 22.76 -23.67 -21.21
C LEU A 271 23.02 -22.90 -19.91
N ARG A 272 24.18 -22.25 -19.79
CA ARG A 272 24.50 -21.41 -18.63
C ARG A 272 23.56 -20.21 -18.50
N ALA A 273 23.24 -19.52 -19.60
CA ALA A 273 22.29 -18.41 -19.56
C ALA A 273 20.87 -18.87 -19.18
N ALA A 274 20.48 -20.09 -19.58
CA ALA A 274 19.20 -20.69 -19.19
C ALA A 274 19.17 -21.12 -17.72
N GLU A 275 20.27 -21.70 -17.21
CA GLU A 275 20.43 -22.04 -15.79
C GLU A 275 20.30 -20.80 -14.90
N LEU A 276 21.00 -19.72 -15.26
CA LEU A 276 20.92 -18.44 -14.53
C LEU A 276 19.52 -17.80 -14.61
N ALA A 277 18.83 -17.96 -15.74
CA ALA A 277 17.42 -17.54 -15.86
C ALA A 277 16.51 -18.33 -14.92
N ALA A 278 16.72 -19.65 -14.80
CA ALA A 278 15.97 -20.48 -13.86
C ALA A 278 16.25 -20.10 -12.40
N GLY A 279 17.49 -19.73 -12.06
CA GLY A 279 17.84 -19.15 -10.76
C GLY A 279 17.07 -17.86 -10.46
N LEU A 280 17.05 -16.93 -11.41
CA LEU A 280 16.25 -15.69 -11.28
C LEU A 280 14.74 -15.97 -11.14
N ASP A 281 14.22 -16.97 -11.86
CA ASP A 281 12.82 -17.38 -11.73
C ASP A 281 12.51 -18.03 -10.37
N ALA A 282 13.46 -18.77 -9.78
CA ALA A 282 13.29 -19.32 -8.43
C ALA A 282 13.11 -18.21 -7.38
N TRP A 283 13.87 -17.11 -7.51
CA TRP A 283 13.74 -15.95 -6.61
C TRP A 283 12.52 -15.08 -6.89
N THR A 284 12.06 -15.01 -8.14
CA THR A 284 10.93 -14.15 -8.57
C THR A 284 9.60 -14.88 -8.73
N GLY A 285 9.53 -16.18 -8.42
CA GLY A 285 8.32 -17.00 -8.61
C GLY A 285 7.93 -17.15 -10.08
N GLY A 286 8.90 -17.31 -10.99
CA GLY A 286 8.68 -17.40 -12.43
C GLY A 286 8.33 -16.05 -13.09
N GLY A 287 8.52 -14.95 -12.37
CA GLY A 287 8.20 -13.63 -12.86
C GLY A 287 9.16 -13.16 -13.97
N PHE A 288 10.45 -13.48 -13.85
CA PHE A 288 11.47 -13.05 -14.80
C PHE A 288 11.21 -13.61 -16.20
N SER A 289 10.99 -14.93 -16.33
CA SER A 289 10.63 -15.53 -17.62
C SER A 289 9.35 -14.93 -18.17
N ARG A 290 8.30 -14.75 -17.34
CA ARG A 290 7.06 -14.08 -17.79
C ARG A 290 7.34 -12.70 -18.36
N ALA A 291 8.14 -11.87 -17.68
CA ALA A 291 8.49 -10.54 -18.16
C ALA A 291 9.31 -10.56 -19.46
N LEU A 292 10.09 -11.61 -19.72
CA LEU A 292 10.82 -11.80 -20.98
C LEU A 292 9.93 -12.28 -22.14
N PHE A 293 8.88 -13.06 -21.85
CA PHE A 293 7.97 -13.62 -22.87
C PHE A 293 6.73 -12.75 -23.14
N GLU A 294 6.30 -11.92 -22.20
CA GLU A 294 5.16 -10.98 -22.32
C GLU A 294 5.35 -9.73 -23.24
N PRO A 295 6.56 -9.25 -23.62
CA PRO A 295 6.71 -8.02 -24.43
C PRO A 295 6.08 -8.12 -25.83
N VAL A 296 5.93 -9.34 -26.37
CA VAL A 296 5.44 -9.56 -27.74
C VAL A 296 3.90 -9.52 -27.82
N ALA A 297 3.19 -9.91 -26.77
CA ALA A 297 1.72 -10.02 -26.81
C ALA A 297 1.00 -8.67 -26.64
N ARG A 298 1.56 -7.72 -25.89
CA ARG A 298 0.90 -6.42 -25.63
C ARG A 298 1.09 -5.42 -26.77
N THR A 299 2.18 -5.54 -27.52
CA THR A 299 2.46 -4.67 -28.68
C THR A 299 1.60 -5.02 -29.87
N SER A 300 1.35 -6.32 -30.11
CA SER A 300 0.44 -6.80 -31.15
C SER A 300 -1.03 -6.47 -30.84
N ASP A 301 -1.44 -6.53 -29.57
CA ASP A 301 -2.81 -6.20 -29.15
C ASP A 301 -3.06 -4.66 -29.16
N ARG A 302 -2.04 -3.83 -28.86
CA ARG A 302 -2.14 -2.36 -29.00
C ARG A 302 -2.13 -1.92 -30.46
N ALA A 303 -1.35 -2.58 -31.33
CA ALA A 303 -1.37 -2.36 -32.78
C ALA A 303 -2.72 -2.79 -33.40
N ALA A 304 -3.23 -3.97 -33.03
CA ALA A 304 -4.52 -4.46 -33.51
C ALA A 304 -5.70 -3.58 -33.06
N ARG A 305 -5.65 -3.03 -31.84
CA ARG A 305 -6.67 -2.08 -31.36
C ARG A 305 -6.53 -0.68 -31.97
N SER A 306 -5.31 -0.26 -32.30
CA SER A 306 -5.03 0.97 -33.06
C SER A 306 -5.64 0.88 -34.47
N ASP A 307 -5.41 -0.23 -35.17
CA ASP A 307 -5.97 -0.44 -36.51
C ASP A 307 -7.50 -0.61 -36.49
N ALA A 308 -8.05 -1.26 -35.46
CA ALA A 308 -9.50 -1.36 -35.27
C ALA A 308 -10.16 -0.03 -34.87
N ALA A 309 -9.43 0.89 -34.23
CA ALA A 309 -9.90 2.23 -33.92
C ALA A 309 -9.85 3.15 -35.14
N ALA A 310 -8.79 3.06 -35.96
CA ALA A 310 -8.69 3.78 -37.22
C ALA A 310 -9.78 3.36 -38.22
N ALA A 311 -10.12 2.07 -38.28
CA ALA A 311 -11.21 1.56 -39.13
C ALA A 311 -12.63 1.99 -38.68
N ARG A 312 -12.79 2.56 -37.48
CA ARG A 312 -14.08 3.06 -36.98
C ARG A 312 -14.30 4.55 -37.21
N ASP A 313 -13.25 5.31 -37.50
CA ASP A 313 -13.33 6.76 -37.76
C ASP A 313 -13.55 7.09 -39.26
N ASP A 314 -13.37 6.11 -40.15
CA ASP A 314 -13.61 6.22 -41.60
C ASP A 314 -15.03 5.77 -42.03
N ASP A 315 -16.04 5.83 -41.15
CA ASP A 315 -17.44 5.62 -41.54
C ASP A 315 -18.10 6.96 -41.99
N PRO A 316 -18.21 7.23 -43.31
CA PRO A 316 -18.75 8.50 -43.82
C PRO A 316 -20.27 8.68 -43.60
N ALA A 317 -20.95 7.73 -42.95
CA ALA A 317 -22.41 7.78 -42.80
C ALA A 317 -22.92 8.65 -41.63
N ARG A 318 -22.05 9.30 -40.84
CA ARG A 318 -22.46 10.06 -39.63
C ARG A 318 -22.77 11.55 -39.81
N GLY A 319 -22.81 12.05 -41.04
CA GLY A 319 -23.22 13.42 -41.34
C GLY A 319 -24.68 13.52 -41.79
N ALA A 320 -25.63 13.64 -40.85
CA ALA A 320 -26.90 14.39 -40.98
C ALA A 320 -27.92 13.94 -39.92
N ARG A 321 -27.94 14.58 -38.76
CA ARG A 321 -29.17 14.70 -37.96
C ARG A 321 -29.41 16.16 -37.62
N ASP A 322 -30.38 16.70 -38.34
CA ASP A 322 -30.95 18.02 -38.27
C ASP A 322 -31.75 18.22 -36.97
N PRO A 323 -31.48 19.23 -36.13
CA PRO A 323 -32.22 19.47 -34.90
C PRO A 323 -33.27 20.56 -35.09
N ARG A 324 -34.39 20.25 -35.77
CA ARG A 324 -35.59 21.11 -35.77
C ARG A 324 -36.90 20.31 -35.86
N ALA A 325 -37.43 19.92 -34.71
CA ALA A 325 -38.87 19.72 -34.40
C ALA A 325 -38.95 19.04 -33.01
N GLY A 326 -39.79 19.42 -32.05
CA GLY A 326 -40.94 20.29 -32.11
C GLY A 326 -41.31 20.81 -30.72
N ALA A 327 -41.99 21.96 -30.73
CA ALA A 327 -42.82 22.47 -29.65
C ALA A 327 -44.24 21.87 -29.76
N ALA A 328 -45.07 22.14 -28.73
CA ALA A 328 -46.50 21.79 -28.56
C ALA A 328 -46.75 20.36 -28.04
N GLU A 329 -47.71 20.06 -27.16
CA GLU A 329 -48.74 20.78 -26.41
C GLU A 329 -49.27 19.78 -25.36
N ALA A 330 -49.63 20.27 -24.16
CA ALA A 330 -50.78 19.96 -23.26
C ALA A 330 -51.50 18.57 -23.27
N PRO A 331 -52.33 18.24 -22.25
CA PRO A 331 -52.81 19.06 -21.11
C PRO A 331 -52.34 18.61 -19.72
#